data_AF-A0A9W9YPQ2-F1
#
_entry.id   AF-A0A9W9YPQ2-F1
#
_cell.length_a   1.000
_cell.length_b   1.000
_cell.length_c   1.000
_cell.angle_alpha   90.00
_cell.angle_beta   90.00
_cell.angle_gamma   90.00
#
_symmetry.space_group_name_H-M   'P 1'
#
loop_
_entity.id
_entity.type
_entity.pdbx_description
1 polymer ?
#
loop_
_entity_poly.entity_id
_entity_poly.type
_entity_poly.pdbx_seq_one_letter_code
_entity_poly.pdbx_strand_id
1 'polypeptide(L)'
;MKLTIYGIRVRFGWRKQVIALICIISVISIIFSVKVIKESEAAVSFNIAGQQNGKRNNTFMVDVRPSPASITLFVRMAGKLKEHRTRFYCDLFRTAVLFWPASFGKTVVVLDEESELDHEFANNLTRQTKQHFPDRKLEVLYESLPIDLSILNGSLKSAGYNRQLWSSFFIDLYTNDRIVAWMDADVAFVTPVTQSTIFNGSKIRIQGSECSMNISWVQSWERNTEMALGLPMLADFMTYFPVYLYRDTFTHCREYILKRFNTSNFEGAFKKFYHSGFVAPVSIVITYAWFFERDRYDWNMKICGDLTSYNKRFPVGHKIAPEHTESILSQPQTAFHVTYTQEALFKKMLAGYCLSHRAAGNQLEMQCSKHSVSVADNLVLFNHDLQRVAPGQTPCTGRNRKDCLNVLELHYNQVGLDIRNGRQIQWKDFETVETLANEVDIVCLKDHERNKVIILLR
;
A
#
# COMPACT_ATOMS: atom_id res chain seq x y z
N MET A 1 24.64 9.71 -67.22
CA MET A 1 25.39 10.87 -67.75
C MET A 1 26.80 10.41 -68.06
N LYS A 2 27.27 10.51 -69.32
CA LYS A 2 28.59 10.01 -69.75
C LYS A 2 29.50 11.19 -70.09
N LEU A 3 30.59 11.35 -69.33
CA LEU A 3 31.74 12.16 -69.71
C LEU A 3 32.95 11.22 -69.79
N THR A 4 33.70 11.31 -70.87
CA THR A 4 34.87 10.45 -71.14
C THR A 4 36.07 11.34 -71.41
N ILE A 5 37.08 11.36 -70.53
CA ILE A 5 38.48 11.64 -70.86
C ILE A 5 39.36 10.80 -69.90
N TYR A 6 40.43 10.18 -70.42
CA TYR A 6 41.45 9.33 -69.78
C TYR A 6 41.04 7.93 -69.31
N GLY A 7 40.71 7.06 -70.27
CA GLY A 7 41.47 5.82 -70.49
C GLY A 7 41.43 4.67 -69.47
N ILE A 8 40.74 4.75 -68.34
CA ILE A 8 40.62 3.62 -67.40
C ILE A 8 39.15 3.23 -67.24
N ARG A 9 38.74 2.16 -67.94
CA ARG A 9 37.50 1.44 -67.65
C ARG A 9 37.71 0.53 -66.44
N VAL A 10 37.44 1.02 -65.24
CA VAL A 10 37.18 0.13 -64.10
C VAL A 10 35.74 -0.35 -64.19
N ARG A 11 35.53 -1.58 -64.68
CA ARG A 11 34.26 -2.29 -64.52
C ARG A 11 34.15 -2.71 -63.05
N PHE A 12 33.51 -1.90 -62.22
CA PHE A 12 33.01 -2.37 -60.92
C PHE A 12 31.86 -3.35 -61.19
N GLY A 13 32.16 -4.64 -61.05
CA GLY A 13 31.19 -5.70 -61.26
C GLY A 13 30.06 -5.59 -60.24
N TRP A 14 28.85 -5.33 -60.72
CA TRP A 14 27.59 -5.32 -59.95
C TRP A 14 27.47 -6.50 -58.97
N ARG A 15 28.03 -7.67 -59.33
CA ARG A 15 28.08 -8.86 -58.47
C ARG A 15 28.79 -8.62 -57.12
N LYS A 16 29.86 -7.83 -57.07
CA LYS A 16 30.59 -7.56 -55.81
C LYS A 16 29.81 -6.63 -54.86
N GLN A 17 29.05 -5.68 -55.40
CA GLN A 17 28.20 -4.78 -54.61
C GLN A 17 26.97 -5.51 -54.04
N VAL A 18 26.37 -6.43 -54.82
CA VAL A 18 25.25 -7.25 -54.36
C VAL A 18 25.69 -8.23 -53.26
N ILE A 19 26.86 -8.86 -53.40
CA ILE A 19 27.39 -9.75 -52.35
C ILE A 19 27.70 -8.97 -51.06
N ALA A 20 28.28 -7.77 -51.16
CA ALA A 20 28.53 -6.91 -50.00
C ALA A 20 27.23 -6.51 -49.28
N LEU A 21 26.17 -6.18 -50.04
CA LEU A 21 24.87 -5.83 -49.47
C LEU A 21 24.21 -7.01 -48.75
N ILE A 22 24.29 -8.22 -49.32
CA ILE A 22 23.78 -9.45 -48.68
C ILE A 22 24.53 -9.74 -47.38
N CYS A 23 25.86 -9.59 -47.37
CA CYS A 23 26.65 -9.77 -46.14
C CYS A 23 26.26 -8.77 -45.04
N ILE A 24 26.02 -7.50 -45.39
CA ILE A 24 25.59 -6.48 -44.42
C ILE A 24 24.22 -6.81 -43.82
N ILE A 25 23.25 -7.23 -44.66
CA ILE A 25 21.91 -7.62 -44.19
C ILE A 25 21.99 -8.84 -43.27
N SER A 26 22.83 -9.83 -43.59
CA SER A 26 23.04 -11.00 -42.75
C SER A 26 23.65 -10.64 -41.39
N VAL A 27 24.64 -9.74 -41.36
CA VAL A 27 25.25 -9.27 -40.10
C VAL A 27 24.23 -8.49 -39.25
N ILE A 28 23.44 -7.62 -39.85
CA ILE A 28 22.38 -6.88 -39.14
C ILE A 28 21.34 -7.86 -38.57
N SER A 29 20.95 -8.89 -39.33
CA SER A 29 19.99 -9.92 -38.88
C SER A 29 20.54 -10.74 -37.71
N ILE A 30 21.84 -11.05 -37.70
CA ILE A 30 22.51 -11.74 -36.60
C ILE A 30 22.57 -10.84 -35.36
N ILE A 31 22.95 -9.56 -35.50
CA ILE A 31 22.99 -8.60 -34.39
C ILE A 31 21.59 -8.44 -33.77
N PHE A 32 20.55 -8.33 -34.61
CA PHE A 32 19.17 -8.23 -34.14
C PHE A 32 18.72 -9.49 -33.40
N SER A 33 19.07 -10.68 -33.92
CA SER A 33 18.76 -11.96 -33.28
C SER A 33 19.46 -12.10 -31.92
N VAL A 34 20.73 -11.70 -31.81
CA VAL A 34 21.48 -11.71 -30.54
C VAL A 34 20.89 -10.71 -29.54
N LYS A 35 20.42 -9.55 -29.99
CA LYS A 35 19.77 -8.55 -29.12
C LYS A 35 18.43 -9.07 -28.58
N VAL A 36 17.62 -9.69 -29.44
CA VAL A 36 16.34 -10.31 -29.04
C VAL A 36 16.57 -11.47 -28.06
N ILE A 37 17.61 -12.29 -28.27
CA ILE A 37 17.96 -13.37 -27.35
C ILE A 37 18.39 -12.80 -25.98
N LYS A 38 19.23 -11.77 -25.93
CA LYS A 38 19.63 -11.12 -24.66
C LYS A 38 18.46 -10.47 -23.92
N GLU A 39 17.54 -9.83 -24.63
CA GLU A 39 16.32 -9.26 -24.03
C GLU A 39 15.37 -10.36 -23.52
N SER A 40 15.30 -11.51 -24.22
CA SER A 40 14.56 -12.67 -23.75
C SER A 40 15.20 -13.35 -22.53
N GLU A 41 16.54 -13.40 -22.44
CA GLU A 41 17.25 -13.92 -21.27
C GLU A 41 17.09 -13.02 -20.04
N ALA A 42 17.01 -11.69 -20.21
CA ALA A 42 16.69 -10.75 -19.13
C ALA A 42 15.24 -10.92 -18.63
N ALA A 43 14.28 -11.07 -19.55
CA ALA A 43 12.87 -11.34 -19.20
C ALA A 43 12.68 -12.73 -18.57
N VAL A 44 13.46 -13.72 -18.99
CA VAL A 44 13.51 -15.06 -18.39
C VAL A 44 14.18 -15.03 -17.02
N SER A 45 15.22 -14.22 -16.82
CA SER A 45 15.88 -14.07 -15.50
C SER A 45 14.97 -13.42 -14.46
N PHE A 46 14.16 -12.44 -14.85
CA PHE A 46 13.09 -11.87 -14.00
C PHE A 46 12.00 -12.90 -13.65
N ASN A 47 11.62 -13.75 -14.62
CA ASN A 47 10.67 -14.85 -14.38
C ASN A 47 11.26 -15.98 -13.52
N ILE A 48 12.57 -16.25 -13.61
CA ILE A 48 13.25 -17.29 -12.80
C ILE A 48 13.40 -16.84 -11.34
N ALA A 49 13.67 -15.56 -11.08
CA ALA A 49 13.69 -15.03 -9.71
C ALA A 49 12.30 -15.11 -9.03
N GLY A 50 11.22 -14.94 -9.80
CA GLY A 50 9.83 -15.14 -9.32
C GLY A 50 9.39 -16.61 -9.20
N GLN A 51 9.94 -17.53 -10.01
CA GLN A 51 9.50 -18.93 -10.05
C GLN A 51 10.18 -19.88 -9.05
N GLN A 52 11.31 -19.52 -8.43
CA GLN A 52 11.97 -20.41 -7.48
C GLN A 52 11.22 -20.61 -6.14
N ASN A 53 10.14 -19.84 -5.87
CA ASN A 53 9.29 -20.01 -4.68
C ASN A 53 7.98 -20.78 -4.92
N GLY A 54 7.74 -21.33 -6.12
CA GLY A 54 6.41 -21.75 -6.57
C GLY A 54 6.22 -23.24 -6.90
N LYS A 55 6.85 -24.19 -6.19
CA LYS A 55 6.58 -25.63 -6.41
C LYS A 55 6.42 -26.42 -5.10
N ARG A 56 5.16 -26.71 -4.72
CA ARG A 56 4.79 -27.97 -4.05
C ARG A 56 3.30 -28.30 -4.25
N ASN A 57 3.06 -29.61 -4.30
CA ASN A 57 1.97 -30.30 -4.99
C ASN A 57 0.56 -30.18 -4.39
N ASN A 58 -0.43 -30.27 -5.27
CA ASN A 58 -1.85 -30.52 -4.97
C ASN A 58 -2.07 -31.91 -4.37
N THR A 59 -2.70 -31.97 -3.20
CA THR A 59 -3.46 -33.15 -2.76
C THR A 59 -4.65 -32.72 -1.89
N PHE A 60 -5.84 -33.03 -2.41
CA PHE A 60 -7.14 -33.28 -1.76
C PHE A 60 -7.66 -32.39 -0.62
N MET A 61 -8.87 -31.86 -0.85
CA MET A 61 -9.70 -31.12 0.10
C MET A 61 -10.03 -31.95 1.35
N VAL A 62 -9.68 -31.38 2.50
CA VAL A 62 -10.37 -31.57 3.78
C VAL A 62 -10.76 -30.18 4.24
N ASP A 63 -11.97 -30.06 4.76
CA ASP A 63 -12.57 -28.84 5.30
C ASP A 63 -11.76 -28.37 6.52
N VAL A 64 -10.74 -27.55 6.25
CA VAL A 64 -9.83 -26.98 7.25
C VAL A 64 -10.25 -25.53 7.41
N ARG A 65 -10.72 -25.18 8.62
CA ARG A 65 -10.84 -23.78 9.06
C ARG A 65 -9.62 -23.02 8.53
N PRO A 66 -9.78 -21.89 7.81
CA PRO A 66 -8.64 -21.23 7.19
C PRO A 66 -7.56 -21.02 8.26
N SER A 67 -6.39 -21.63 8.06
CA SER A 67 -5.17 -21.10 8.67
C SER A 67 -5.22 -19.59 8.43
N PRO A 68 -4.93 -18.74 9.44
CA PRO A 68 -4.97 -17.29 9.24
C PRO A 68 -4.19 -17.01 7.96
N ALA A 69 -4.90 -16.50 6.95
CA ALA A 69 -4.32 -16.31 5.63
C ALA A 69 -3.05 -15.49 5.84
N SER A 70 -1.92 -15.93 5.29
CA SER A 70 -0.71 -15.12 5.36
C SER A 70 -1.02 -13.79 4.67
N ILE A 71 -0.93 -12.71 5.45
CA ILE A 71 -1.17 -11.33 5.06
C ILE A 71 0.18 -10.63 5.14
N THR A 72 0.63 -10.10 4.01
CA THR A 72 1.83 -9.27 3.98
C THR A 72 1.47 -7.84 4.35
N LEU A 73 2.12 -7.28 5.37
CA LEU A 73 2.15 -5.84 5.58
C LEU A 73 3.14 -5.23 4.59
N PHE A 74 2.67 -4.43 3.64
CA PHE A 74 3.48 -3.90 2.56
C PHE A 74 3.70 -2.39 2.70
N VAL A 75 4.97 -1.97 2.60
CA VAL A 75 5.36 -0.55 2.55
C VAL A 75 6.40 -0.36 1.46
N ARG A 76 6.15 0.56 0.53
CA ARG A 76 7.18 1.07 -0.39
C ARG A 76 7.61 2.46 0.06
N MET A 77 8.91 2.67 0.20
CA MET A 77 9.47 3.94 0.65
C MET A 77 10.86 4.19 0.07
N ALA A 78 11.34 5.43 0.13
CA ALA A 78 12.73 5.76 -0.17
C ALA A 78 13.46 6.06 1.15
N GLY A 79 14.11 5.07 1.74
CA GLY A 79 14.88 5.15 2.99
C GLY A 79 16.14 6.04 2.91
N LYS A 80 16.61 6.37 1.71
CA LYS A 80 17.68 7.36 1.50
C LYS A 80 17.37 8.72 2.11
N LEU A 81 16.08 9.06 2.25
CA LEU A 81 15.63 10.29 2.89
C LEU A 81 15.49 10.08 4.41
N LYS A 82 16.17 10.91 5.19
CA LYS A 82 16.08 10.88 6.67
C LYS A 82 14.63 11.06 7.15
N GLU A 83 13.84 11.89 6.48
CA GLU A 83 12.42 12.08 6.81
C GLU A 83 11.64 10.77 6.67
N HIS A 84 11.83 10.02 5.58
CA HIS A 84 11.13 8.75 5.37
C HIS A 84 11.55 7.68 6.38
N ARG A 85 12.84 7.59 6.71
CA ARG A 85 13.29 6.73 7.83
C ARG A 85 12.67 7.15 9.15
N THR A 86 12.56 8.46 9.39
CA THR A 86 11.91 8.99 10.60
C THR A 86 10.45 8.57 10.67
N ARG A 87 9.70 8.69 9.57
CA ARG A 87 8.31 8.21 9.48
C ARG A 87 8.22 6.71 9.69
N PHE A 88 9.10 5.94 9.05
CA PHE A 88 9.14 4.50 9.23
C PHE A 88 9.38 4.10 10.69
N TYR A 89 10.45 4.55 11.34
CA TYR A 89 10.72 4.18 12.74
C TYR A 89 9.67 4.74 13.70
N CYS A 90 9.37 6.03 13.57
CA CYS A 90 8.61 6.76 14.56
C CYS A 90 7.10 6.80 14.30
N ASP A 91 6.59 6.27 13.19
CA ASP A 91 5.13 6.20 12.97
C ASP A 91 4.75 4.74 12.74
N LEU A 92 5.30 4.12 11.69
CA LEU A 92 4.91 2.78 11.27
C LEU A 92 5.50 1.67 12.16
N PHE A 93 6.81 1.54 12.25
CA PHE A 93 7.48 0.37 12.83
C PHE A 93 7.23 0.24 14.32
N ARG A 94 7.39 1.34 15.09
CA ARG A 94 7.14 1.31 16.55
C ARG A 94 5.69 0.96 16.90
N THR A 95 4.72 1.28 16.05
CA THR A 95 3.32 0.91 16.28
C THR A 95 2.98 -0.46 15.70
N ALA A 96 3.61 -0.87 14.61
CA ALA A 96 3.48 -2.22 14.05
C ALA A 96 4.01 -3.28 15.02
N VAL A 97 5.10 -3.02 15.74
CA VAL A 97 5.61 -3.97 16.75
C VAL A 97 4.65 -4.18 17.93
N LEU A 98 3.72 -3.26 18.16
CA LEU A 98 2.65 -3.42 19.15
C LEU A 98 1.40 -4.07 18.56
N PHE A 99 0.95 -3.58 17.40
CA PHE A 99 -0.42 -3.79 16.96
C PHE A 99 -0.59 -4.66 15.72
N TRP A 100 0.47 -4.84 14.93
CA TRP A 100 0.47 -5.81 13.85
C TRP A 100 0.83 -7.21 14.38
N PRO A 101 -0.06 -8.22 14.27
CA PRO A 101 0.22 -9.56 14.75
C PRO A 101 1.37 -10.22 13.98
N ALA A 102 2.39 -10.71 14.69
CA ALA A 102 3.46 -11.50 14.08
C ALA A 102 2.94 -12.78 13.39
N SER A 103 1.80 -13.30 13.84
CA SER A 103 1.14 -14.48 13.26
C SER A 103 0.48 -14.23 11.89
N PHE A 104 0.27 -12.97 11.49
CA PHE A 104 -0.41 -12.68 10.22
C PHE A 104 0.49 -12.92 9.02
N GLY A 105 1.79 -12.76 9.15
CA GLY A 105 2.71 -12.94 8.04
C GLY A 105 3.92 -12.04 8.15
N LYS A 106 4.51 -11.75 7.00
CA LYS A 106 5.70 -10.91 6.91
C LYS A 106 5.36 -9.44 6.72
N THR A 107 6.29 -8.59 7.13
CA THR A 107 6.36 -7.20 6.68
C THR A 107 7.33 -7.15 5.50
N VAL A 108 6.92 -6.56 4.38
CA VAL A 108 7.74 -6.34 3.20
C VAL A 108 7.98 -4.85 3.07
N VAL A 109 9.26 -4.45 3.06
CA VAL A 109 9.70 -3.08 2.80
C VAL A 109 10.39 -3.06 1.44
N VAL A 110 9.85 -2.29 0.50
CA VAL A 110 10.46 -2.10 -0.83
C VAL A 110 11.18 -0.77 -0.88
N LEU A 111 12.47 -0.81 -1.25
CA LEU A 111 13.37 0.34 -1.34
C LEU A 111 13.91 0.54 -2.77
N ASP A 112 14.57 1.67 -3.03
CA ASP A 112 15.14 1.96 -4.34
C ASP A 112 16.46 1.18 -4.53
N GLU A 113 16.54 0.30 -5.55
CA GLU A 113 17.72 -0.54 -5.81
C GLU A 113 19.00 0.25 -6.06
N GLU A 114 18.89 1.40 -6.73
CA GLU A 114 20.05 2.20 -7.11
C GLU A 114 20.68 2.98 -5.95
N SER A 115 20.04 3.00 -4.77
CA SER A 115 20.44 3.87 -3.68
C SER A 115 21.27 3.16 -2.62
N GLU A 116 22.57 3.46 -2.54
CA GLU A 116 23.45 2.91 -1.48
C GLU A 116 22.93 3.17 -0.06
N LEU A 117 22.31 4.34 0.18
CA LEU A 117 21.69 4.67 1.46
C LEU A 117 20.46 3.80 1.78
N ASP A 118 19.73 3.35 0.75
CA ASP A 118 18.64 2.38 0.94
C ASP A 118 19.20 1.00 1.31
N HIS A 119 20.31 0.58 0.70
CA HIS A 119 21.00 -0.66 1.08
C HIS A 119 21.55 -0.60 2.51
N GLU A 120 22.13 0.53 2.92
CA GLU A 120 22.58 0.74 4.30
C GLU A 120 21.40 0.67 5.29
N PHE A 121 20.32 1.37 4.99
CA PHE A 121 19.10 1.34 5.79
C PHE A 121 18.53 -0.08 5.88
N ALA A 122 18.43 -0.80 4.76
CA ALA A 122 17.96 -2.18 4.71
C ALA A 122 18.80 -3.12 5.60
N ASN A 123 20.12 -3.01 5.54
CA ASN A 123 21.04 -3.82 6.33
C ASN A 123 20.86 -3.56 7.83
N ASN A 124 20.76 -2.28 8.22
CA ASN A 124 20.51 -1.89 9.59
C ASN A 124 19.14 -2.41 10.06
N LEU A 125 18.08 -2.16 9.30
CA LEU A 125 16.72 -2.57 9.65
C LEU A 125 16.59 -4.09 9.77
N THR A 126 17.19 -4.85 8.84
CA THR A 126 17.17 -6.32 8.85
C THR A 126 17.93 -6.87 10.06
N ARG A 127 19.13 -6.34 10.34
CA ARG A 127 19.93 -6.73 11.51
C ARG A 127 19.19 -6.44 12.81
N GLN A 128 18.68 -5.21 12.96
CA GLN A 128 17.95 -4.78 14.14
C GLN A 128 16.69 -5.62 14.36
N THR A 129 15.92 -5.88 13.30
CA THR A 129 14.69 -6.69 13.41
C THR A 129 15.00 -8.13 13.81
N LYS A 130 16.00 -8.76 13.19
CA LYS A 130 16.42 -10.12 13.53
C LYS A 130 16.91 -10.24 14.99
N GLN A 131 17.59 -9.22 15.48
CA GLN A 131 18.18 -9.21 16.83
C GLN A 131 17.12 -8.95 17.91
N HIS A 132 16.19 -8.03 17.66
CA HIS A 132 15.27 -7.53 18.69
C HIS A 132 13.85 -8.08 18.59
N PHE A 133 13.43 -8.53 17.40
CA PHE A 133 12.08 -9.04 17.13
C PHE A 133 12.13 -10.37 16.35
N PRO A 134 12.73 -11.44 16.94
CA PRO A 134 12.99 -12.69 16.23
C PRO A 134 11.73 -13.47 15.81
N ASP A 135 10.58 -13.16 16.41
CA ASP A 135 9.26 -13.69 16.05
C ASP A 135 8.65 -12.98 14.83
N ARG A 136 9.16 -11.80 14.47
CA ARG A 136 8.69 -11.01 13.34
C ARG A 136 9.48 -11.32 12.08
N LYS A 137 8.75 -11.59 11.00
CA LYS A 137 9.32 -11.77 9.66
C LYS A 137 9.34 -10.42 8.96
N LEU A 138 10.54 -9.92 8.66
CA LEU A 138 10.76 -8.75 7.82
C LEU A 138 11.57 -9.15 6.59
N GLU A 139 11.08 -8.76 5.42
CA GLU A 139 11.80 -8.88 4.16
C GLU A 139 12.01 -7.48 3.59
N VAL A 140 13.24 -7.18 3.18
CA VAL A 140 13.55 -5.97 2.42
C VAL A 140 13.82 -6.38 0.98
N LEU A 141 13.11 -5.77 0.05
CA LEU A 141 13.25 -5.98 -1.38
C LEU A 141 13.62 -4.66 -2.05
N TYR A 142 14.20 -4.76 -3.23
CA TYR A 142 14.61 -3.59 -4.00
C TYR A 142 13.82 -3.53 -5.31
N GLU A 143 13.38 -2.33 -5.65
CA GLU A 143 12.79 -2.02 -6.93
C GLU A 143 13.85 -1.38 -7.83
N SER A 144 14.03 -1.88 -9.04
CA SER A 144 14.86 -1.25 -10.07
C SER A 144 14.16 -0.01 -10.63
N LEU A 145 14.93 0.92 -11.20
CA LEU A 145 14.34 2.05 -11.92
C LEU A 145 13.40 1.55 -13.04
N PRO A 146 12.30 2.26 -13.30
CA PRO A 146 11.43 1.93 -14.43
C PRO A 146 12.24 1.97 -15.73
N ILE A 147 11.93 1.08 -16.67
CA ILE A 147 12.59 1.04 -17.99
C ILE A 147 12.46 2.41 -18.68
N ASP A 148 11.28 3.03 -18.54
CA ASP A 148 11.00 4.36 -19.04
C ASP A 148 11.03 5.40 -17.91
N LEU A 149 12.20 6.03 -17.73
CA LEU A 149 12.42 7.06 -16.69
C LEU A 149 11.50 8.27 -16.81
N SER A 150 10.88 8.51 -17.97
CA SER A 150 9.99 9.66 -18.13
C SER A 150 8.73 9.55 -17.27
N ILE A 151 8.37 8.37 -16.76
CA ILE A 151 7.28 8.21 -15.79
C ILE A 151 7.57 8.91 -14.45
N LEU A 152 8.86 9.13 -14.14
CA LEU A 152 9.30 9.83 -12.94
C LEU A 152 9.04 11.35 -13.01
N ASN A 153 8.67 11.87 -14.18
CA ASN A 153 8.38 13.28 -14.42
C ASN A 153 6.88 13.54 -14.68
N GLY A 154 5.99 12.62 -14.27
CA GLY A 154 4.55 12.70 -14.55
C GLY A 154 3.80 13.85 -13.85
N SER A 155 4.40 14.46 -12.83
CA SER A 155 3.87 15.64 -12.15
C SER A 155 4.99 16.57 -11.64
N LEU A 156 4.60 17.71 -11.04
CA LEU A 156 5.52 18.62 -10.35
C LEU A 156 6.11 18.05 -9.05
N LYS A 157 5.70 16.84 -8.62
CA LYS A 157 6.25 16.18 -7.44
C LYS A 157 7.59 15.52 -7.77
N SER A 158 8.34 15.19 -6.72
CA SER A 158 9.66 14.57 -6.85
C SER A 158 9.59 13.23 -7.61
N ALA A 159 10.69 12.87 -8.27
CA ALA A 159 10.81 11.58 -8.94
C ALA A 159 10.48 10.40 -8.01
N GLY A 160 10.91 10.46 -6.74
CA GLY A 160 10.61 9.43 -5.74
C GLY A 160 9.12 9.30 -5.41
N TYR A 161 8.37 10.40 -5.42
CA TYR A 161 6.91 10.40 -5.26
C TYR A 161 6.24 9.79 -6.50
N ASN A 162 6.61 10.24 -7.70
CA ASN A 162 6.06 9.70 -8.95
C ASN A 162 6.35 8.20 -9.10
N ARG A 163 7.54 7.76 -8.69
CA ARG A 163 7.91 6.34 -8.62
C ARG A 163 7.01 5.55 -7.69
N GLN A 164 6.70 6.07 -6.49
CA GLN A 164 5.79 5.41 -5.55
C GLN A 164 4.41 5.16 -6.18
N LEU A 165 3.88 6.15 -6.89
CA LEU A 165 2.57 6.07 -7.51
C LEU A 165 2.51 5.00 -8.61
N TRP A 166 3.56 4.91 -9.43
CA TRP A 166 3.70 3.87 -10.45
C TRP A 166 3.92 2.48 -9.82
N SER A 167 4.85 2.38 -8.86
CA SER A 167 5.22 1.16 -8.12
C SER A 167 4.02 0.52 -7.40
N SER A 168 3.07 1.34 -6.94
CA SER A 168 1.85 0.88 -6.26
C SER A 168 0.98 -0.08 -7.09
N PHE A 169 1.14 -0.12 -8.41
CA PHE A 169 0.46 -1.09 -9.28
C PHE A 169 1.17 -2.45 -9.38
N PHE A 170 2.34 -2.60 -8.75
CA PHE A 170 3.19 -3.79 -8.79
C PHE A 170 3.39 -4.43 -7.41
N ILE A 171 2.57 -4.04 -6.43
CA ILE A 171 2.65 -4.57 -5.06
C ILE A 171 2.54 -6.10 -5.05
N ASP A 172 1.77 -6.67 -5.98
CA ASP A 172 1.63 -8.11 -6.18
C ASP A 172 2.93 -8.84 -6.46
N LEU A 173 3.95 -8.17 -6.99
CA LEU A 173 5.22 -8.79 -7.36
C LEU A 173 6.18 -8.97 -6.16
N TYR A 174 5.89 -8.33 -5.04
CA TYR A 174 6.76 -8.32 -3.85
C TYR A 174 6.34 -9.30 -2.77
N THR A 175 5.28 -10.07 -3.00
CA THR A 175 4.85 -11.10 -2.05
C THR A 175 4.11 -12.26 -2.71
N ASN A 176 4.25 -13.44 -2.12
CA ASN A 176 3.48 -14.64 -2.49
C ASN A 176 2.30 -14.89 -1.55
N ASP A 177 2.07 -14.01 -0.57
CA ASP A 177 0.90 -14.05 0.29
C ASP A 177 -0.37 -13.69 -0.51
N ARG A 178 -1.52 -14.24 -0.09
CA ARG A 178 -2.79 -14.05 -0.81
C ARG A 178 -3.34 -12.64 -0.64
N ILE A 179 -3.02 -12.01 0.48
CA ILE A 179 -3.58 -10.72 0.89
C ILE A 179 -2.44 -9.77 1.20
N VAL A 180 -2.62 -8.54 0.74
CA VAL A 180 -1.72 -7.42 0.96
C VAL A 180 -2.44 -6.44 1.88
N ALA A 181 -1.80 -6.10 3.00
CA ALA A 181 -2.14 -4.94 3.81
C ALA A 181 -1.25 -3.78 3.36
N TRP A 182 -1.75 -2.98 2.41
CA TRP A 182 -1.02 -1.87 1.83
C TRP A 182 -1.04 -0.66 2.78
N MET A 183 0.14 -0.16 3.09
CA MET A 183 0.34 0.96 4.01
C MET A 183 1.30 2.00 3.43
N ASP A 184 1.00 3.29 3.66
CA ASP A 184 1.95 4.37 3.46
C ASP A 184 2.95 4.43 4.64
N ALA A 185 4.15 4.96 4.41
CA ALA A 185 5.20 5.01 5.44
C ALA A 185 4.91 6.01 6.58
N ASP A 186 3.99 6.96 6.40
CA ASP A 186 3.59 7.99 7.38
C ASP A 186 2.27 7.64 8.09
N VAL A 187 1.91 6.36 8.11
CA VAL A 187 0.76 5.82 8.82
C VAL A 187 1.22 5.13 10.11
N ALA A 188 0.42 5.26 11.17
CA ALA A 188 0.67 4.59 12.45
C ALA A 188 -0.56 3.79 12.92
N PHE A 189 -0.32 2.60 13.47
CA PHE A 189 -1.35 1.83 14.15
C PHE A 189 -1.68 2.46 15.52
N VAL A 190 -2.96 2.43 15.90
CA VAL A 190 -3.44 2.96 17.18
C VAL A 190 -4.26 1.98 18.00
N THR A 191 -4.67 0.87 17.40
CA THR A 191 -5.31 -0.24 18.10
C THR A 191 -4.88 -1.56 17.45
N PRO A 192 -4.86 -2.68 18.20
CA PRO A 192 -4.44 -3.96 17.66
C PRO A 192 -5.28 -4.41 16.47
N VAL A 193 -4.64 -4.92 15.42
CA VAL A 193 -5.33 -5.53 14.28
C VAL A 193 -5.79 -6.94 14.67
N THR A 194 -6.99 -7.32 14.26
CA THR A 194 -7.56 -8.68 14.43
C THR A 194 -8.04 -9.22 13.09
N GLN A 195 -8.40 -10.50 13.05
CA GLN A 195 -9.02 -11.08 11.85
C GLN A 195 -10.38 -10.38 11.56
N SER A 196 -11.13 -9.99 12.60
CA SER A 196 -12.42 -9.32 12.42
C SER A 196 -12.28 -7.93 11.83
N THR A 197 -11.22 -7.18 12.14
CA THR A 197 -10.97 -5.85 11.53
C THR A 197 -10.63 -5.94 10.05
N ILE A 198 -10.18 -7.10 9.57
CA ILE A 198 -9.83 -7.34 8.15
C ILE A 198 -10.98 -8.00 7.39
N PHE A 199 -11.67 -8.96 8.01
CA PHE A 199 -12.62 -9.82 7.33
C PHE A 199 -14.04 -9.71 7.88
N ASN A 200 -15.00 -9.88 6.96
CA ASN A 200 -16.36 -10.26 7.26
C ASN A 200 -16.65 -11.62 6.61
N GLY A 201 -16.61 -12.69 7.40
CA GLY A 201 -16.58 -14.05 6.85
C GLY A 201 -15.37 -14.25 5.94
N SER A 202 -15.60 -14.55 4.67
CA SER A 202 -14.54 -14.70 3.66
C SER A 202 -14.18 -13.41 2.91
N LYS A 203 -14.92 -12.32 3.13
CA LYS A 203 -14.77 -11.07 2.38
C LYS A 203 -13.84 -10.09 3.09
N ILE A 204 -13.01 -9.38 2.33
CA ILE A 204 -12.15 -8.32 2.87
C ILE A 204 -12.96 -7.03 3.06
N ARG A 205 -12.82 -6.40 4.22
CA ARG A 205 -13.49 -5.13 4.52
C ARG A 205 -12.82 -3.97 3.79
N ILE A 206 -13.63 -3.19 3.07
CA ILE A 206 -13.22 -1.97 2.37
C ILE A 206 -14.00 -0.79 2.92
N GLN A 207 -13.30 0.30 3.20
CA GLN A 207 -13.90 1.55 3.68
C GLN A 207 -13.68 2.65 2.66
N GLY A 208 -14.68 3.48 2.39
CA GLY A 208 -14.52 4.63 1.50
C GLY A 208 -15.37 5.81 1.95
N SER A 209 -15.00 7.02 1.52
CA SER A 209 -15.70 8.25 1.87
C SER A 209 -15.96 9.11 0.65
N GLU A 210 -17.23 9.45 0.40
CA GLU A 210 -17.62 10.44 -0.59
C GLU A 210 -17.39 11.88 -0.08
N CYS A 211 -17.30 12.05 1.25
CA CYS A 211 -17.32 13.36 1.90
C CYS A 211 -16.11 14.25 1.53
N SER A 212 -15.02 13.68 1.04
CA SER A 212 -13.81 14.38 0.60
C SER A 212 -13.72 14.56 -0.91
N MET A 213 -14.70 14.09 -1.68
CA MET A 213 -14.70 14.17 -3.14
C MET A 213 -14.74 15.61 -3.67
N ASN A 214 -15.19 16.57 -2.86
CA ASN A 214 -15.20 17.99 -3.20
C ASN A 214 -13.81 18.66 -3.06
N ILE A 215 -12.82 17.98 -2.49
CA ILE A 215 -11.48 18.52 -2.29
C ILE A 215 -10.70 18.50 -3.62
N SER A 216 -10.04 19.60 -3.96
CA SER A 216 -9.42 19.81 -5.29
C SER A 216 -8.43 18.72 -5.71
N TRP A 217 -7.59 18.21 -4.79
CA TRP A 217 -6.66 17.12 -5.12
C TRP A 217 -7.38 15.76 -5.24
N VAL A 218 -8.47 15.53 -4.50
CA VAL A 218 -9.29 14.31 -4.60
C VAL A 218 -10.04 14.29 -5.93
N GLN A 219 -10.51 15.44 -6.43
CA GLN A 219 -11.06 15.57 -7.78
C GLN A 219 -10.02 15.23 -8.86
N SER A 220 -8.73 15.48 -8.61
CA SER A 220 -7.67 15.03 -9.52
C SER A 220 -7.53 13.50 -9.49
N TRP A 221 -7.65 12.87 -8.32
CA TRP A 221 -7.69 11.41 -8.19
C TRP A 221 -8.88 10.82 -8.94
N GLU A 222 -10.05 11.44 -8.83
CA GLU A 222 -11.27 11.02 -9.53
C GLU A 222 -11.08 11.04 -11.04
N ARG A 223 -10.62 12.17 -11.60
CA ARG A 223 -10.36 12.28 -13.05
C ARG A 223 -9.36 11.25 -13.55
N ASN A 224 -8.25 11.07 -12.84
CA ASN A 224 -7.22 10.12 -13.25
C ASN A 224 -7.68 8.67 -13.11
N THR A 225 -8.55 8.38 -12.13
CA THR A 225 -9.21 7.06 -12.01
C THR A 225 -10.15 6.80 -13.18
N GLU A 226 -10.95 7.79 -13.58
CA GLU A 226 -11.84 7.68 -14.74
C GLU A 226 -11.06 7.52 -16.05
N MET A 227 -9.94 8.23 -16.20
CA MET A 227 -9.04 8.02 -17.34
C MET A 227 -8.49 6.59 -17.35
N ALA A 228 -7.98 6.12 -16.21
CA ALA A 228 -7.39 4.79 -16.07
C ALA A 228 -8.39 3.66 -16.34
N LEU A 229 -9.62 3.77 -15.82
CA LEU A 229 -10.59 2.67 -15.83
C LEU A 229 -11.71 2.83 -16.87
N GLY A 230 -11.97 4.06 -17.32
CA GLY A 230 -13.19 4.40 -18.06
C GLY A 230 -14.45 4.36 -17.22
N LEU A 231 -14.30 4.40 -15.90
CA LEU A 231 -15.34 4.23 -14.90
C LEU A 231 -15.13 5.28 -13.82
N PRO A 232 -16.21 5.89 -13.29
CA PRO A 232 -16.08 6.91 -12.24
C PRO A 232 -15.44 6.32 -10.98
N MET A 233 -14.57 7.10 -10.33
CA MET A 233 -13.98 6.72 -9.03
C MET A 233 -15.08 6.47 -8.01
N LEU A 234 -15.05 5.36 -7.28
CA LEU A 234 -16.16 4.98 -6.38
C LEU A 234 -16.30 5.92 -5.17
N ALA A 235 -15.18 6.24 -4.50
CA ALA A 235 -15.05 7.19 -3.41
C ALA A 235 -13.57 7.47 -3.13
N ASP A 236 -13.27 8.30 -2.13
CA ASP A 236 -11.92 8.43 -1.56
C ASP A 236 -11.61 7.23 -0.67
N PHE A 237 -10.51 6.54 -0.98
CA PHE A 237 -10.01 5.37 -0.24
C PHE A 237 -8.69 5.64 0.49
N MET A 238 -8.19 6.89 0.47
CA MET A 238 -7.01 7.30 1.25
C MET A 238 -7.38 7.65 2.71
N THR A 239 -8.55 7.24 3.17
CA THR A 239 -9.14 7.70 4.45
C THR A 239 -8.90 6.74 5.62
N TYR A 240 -8.40 5.52 5.35
CA TYR A 240 -8.14 4.47 6.34
C TYR A 240 -6.96 3.61 5.92
N PHE A 241 -6.24 3.05 6.90
CA PHE A 241 -5.14 2.13 6.66
C PHE A 241 -5.06 1.02 7.73
N PRO A 242 -4.36 -0.09 7.44
CA PRO A 242 -3.95 -0.53 6.10
C PRO A 242 -5.15 -0.77 5.18
N VAL A 243 -4.93 -0.62 3.89
CA VAL A 243 -5.91 -1.05 2.89
C VAL A 243 -5.63 -2.52 2.56
N TYR A 244 -6.62 -3.37 2.79
CA TYR A 244 -6.49 -4.80 2.55
C TYR A 244 -7.01 -5.15 1.16
N LEU A 245 -6.21 -5.85 0.37
CA LEU A 245 -6.56 -6.27 -0.99
C LEU A 245 -6.08 -7.69 -1.24
N TYR A 246 -6.82 -8.44 -2.05
CA TYR A 246 -6.27 -9.66 -2.62
C TYR A 246 -5.13 -9.31 -3.58
N ARG A 247 -4.07 -10.13 -3.55
CA ARG A 247 -2.88 -9.91 -4.37
C ARG A 247 -3.20 -9.85 -5.88
N ASP A 248 -4.02 -10.77 -6.35
CA ASP A 248 -4.41 -10.89 -7.75
C ASP A 248 -5.21 -9.68 -8.27
N THR A 249 -5.89 -8.92 -7.41
CA THR A 249 -6.62 -7.70 -7.80
C THR A 249 -5.69 -6.63 -8.40
N PHE A 250 -4.44 -6.54 -7.94
CA PHE A 250 -3.45 -5.64 -8.55
C PHE A 250 -3.12 -6.07 -9.98
N THR A 251 -2.87 -7.37 -10.19
CA THR A 251 -2.59 -7.95 -11.51
C THR A 251 -3.77 -7.71 -12.46
N HIS A 252 -4.98 -8.06 -12.05
CA HIS A 252 -6.17 -7.91 -12.88
C HIS A 252 -6.48 -6.44 -13.21
N CYS A 253 -6.30 -5.52 -12.24
CA CYS A 253 -6.43 -4.09 -12.48
C CYS A 253 -5.40 -3.59 -13.51
N ARG A 254 -4.14 -3.99 -13.37
CA ARG A 254 -3.05 -3.65 -14.30
C ARG A 254 -3.34 -4.14 -15.71
N GLU A 255 -3.76 -5.40 -15.86
CA GLU A 255 -4.14 -6.01 -17.13
C GLU A 255 -5.34 -5.32 -17.79
N TYR A 256 -6.35 -4.96 -16.99
CA TYR A 256 -7.51 -4.21 -17.48
C TYR A 256 -7.10 -2.85 -18.06
N ILE A 257 -6.23 -2.12 -17.36
CA ILE A 257 -5.71 -0.82 -17.81
C ILE A 257 -4.92 -0.98 -19.12
N LEU A 258 -4.02 -1.98 -19.20
CA LEU A 258 -3.26 -2.29 -20.43
C LEU A 258 -4.17 -2.55 -21.62
N LYS A 259 -5.19 -3.41 -21.42
CA LYS A 259 -6.18 -3.75 -22.44
C LYS A 259 -6.97 -2.51 -22.88
N ARG A 260 -7.42 -1.69 -21.93
CA ARG A 260 -8.17 -0.46 -22.22
C ARG A 260 -7.38 0.51 -23.08
N PHE A 261 -6.09 0.70 -22.78
CA PHE A 261 -5.25 1.63 -23.52
C PHE A 261 -4.59 1.03 -24.76
N ASN A 262 -4.79 -0.27 -25.01
CA ASN A 262 -4.13 -1.02 -26.07
C ASN A 262 -2.60 -0.81 -26.06
N THR A 263 -1.98 -1.00 -24.89
CA THR A 263 -0.52 -0.93 -24.71
C THR A 263 0.03 -2.27 -24.25
N SER A 264 1.28 -2.56 -24.63
CA SER A 264 1.98 -3.78 -24.24
C SER A 264 2.78 -3.67 -22.93
N ASN A 265 3.00 -2.45 -22.44
CA ASN A 265 3.69 -2.17 -21.18
C ASN A 265 2.91 -1.16 -20.34
N PHE A 266 3.11 -1.22 -19.02
CA PHE A 266 2.32 -0.43 -18.09
C PHE A 266 2.80 1.01 -18.00
N GLU A 267 4.08 1.30 -18.22
CA GLU A 267 4.62 2.66 -18.29
C GLU A 267 3.89 3.49 -19.35
N GLY A 268 3.68 2.92 -20.53
CA GLY A 268 2.93 3.53 -21.61
C GLY A 268 1.45 3.74 -21.28
N ALA A 269 0.84 2.85 -20.49
CA ALA A 269 -0.53 3.04 -20.00
C ALA A 269 -0.59 4.09 -18.88
N PHE A 270 0.33 4.01 -17.92
CA PHE A 270 0.42 4.88 -16.76
C PHE A 270 0.55 6.34 -17.16
N LYS A 271 1.41 6.62 -18.15
CA LYS A 271 1.51 7.95 -18.74
C LYS A 271 0.15 8.42 -19.21
N LYS A 272 -0.61 7.63 -19.98
CA LYS A 272 -1.91 8.05 -20.55
C LYS A 272 -2.92 8.58 -19.54
N PHE A 273 -2.91 8.15 -18.28
CA PHE A 273 -3.80 8.66 -17.23
C PHE A 273 -3.10 9.47 -16.13
N TYR A 274 -1.78 9.56 -16.15
CA TYR A 274 -1.01 10.34 -15.18
C TYR A 274 -0.27 11.49 -15.88
N HIS A 275 -1.02 12.57 -16.16
CA HIS A 275 -0.47 13.82 -16.66
C HIS A 275 -0.90 15.00 -15.76
N SER A 276 0.08 15.77 -15.27
CA SER A 276 -0.13 17.10 -14.67
C SER A 276 -1.17 17.18 -13.54
N GLY A 277 -1.21 16.19 -12.65
CA GLY A 277 -2.10 16.19 -11.48
C GLY A 277 -1.68 15.21 -10.39
N PHE A 278 -2.58 14.94 -9.46
CA PHE A 278 -2.42 13.92 -8.43
C PHE A 278 -3.15 12.64 -8.84
N VAL A 279 -2.61 11.48 -8.49
CA VAL A 279 -3.27 10.18 -8.61
C VAL A 279 -3.22 9.46 -7.27
N ALA A 280 -4.26 8.68 -6.97
CA ALA A 280 -4.28 7.77 -5.83
C ALA A 280 -4.42 6.34 -6.38
N PRO A 281 -3.31 5.60 -6.54
CA PRO A 281 -3.34 4.23 -7.07
C PRO A 281 -4.28 3.32 -6.26
N VAL A 282 -4.39 3.52 -4.95
CA VAL A 282 -5.32 2.77 -4.09
C VAL A 282 -6.77 2.97 -4.50
N SER A 283 -7.15 4.19 -4.86
CA SER A 283 -8.50 4.49 -5.33
C SER A 283 -8.78 3.87 -6.69
N ILE A 284 -7.76 3.76 -7.56
CA ILE A 284 -7.88 3.07 -8.85
C ILE A 284 -8.09 1.56 -8.64
N VAL A 285 -7.25 0.91 -7.85
CA VAL A 285 -7.32 -0.54 -7.62
C VAL A 285 -8.61 -0.93 -6.91
N ILE A 286 -9.04 -0.18 -5.90
CA ILE A 286 -10.32 -0.45 -5.22
C ILE A 286 -11.52 -0.14 -6.12
N THR A 287 -11.48 0.94 -6.90
CA THR A 287 -12.55 1.22 -7.86
C THR A 287 -12.66 0.09 -8.88
N TYR A 288 -11.54 -0.43 -9.39
CA TYR A 288 -11.53 -1.63 -10.22
C TYR A 288 -12.21 -2.81 -9.50
N ALA A 289 -11.85 -3.07 -8.25
CA ALA A 289 -12.45 -4.14 -7.45
C ALA A 289 -13.98 -3.97 -7.30
N TRP A 290 -14.50 -2.76 -7.15
CA TRP A 290 -15.96 -2.53 -7.08
C TRP A 290 -16.69 -2.90 -8.38
N PHE A 291 -16.07 -2.64 -9.53
CA PHE A 291 -16.71 -2.88 -10.82
C PHE A 291 -16.57 -4.33 -11.28
N PHE A 292 -15.46 -4.99 -10.97
CA PHE A 292 -15.12 -6.30 -11.55
C PHE A 292 -14.98 -7.43 -10.53
N GLU A 293 -14.80 -7.12 -9.25
CA GLU A 293 -14.52 -8.10 -8.20
C GLU A 293 -15.35 -7.88 -6.92
N ARG A 294 -16.50 -7.20 -7.03
CA ARG A 294 -17.27 -6.68 -5.89
C ARG A 294 -17.52 -7.70 -4.80
N ASP A 295 -17.85 -8.93 -5.19
CA ASP A 295 -18.29 -9.99 -4.28
C ASP A 295 -17.19 -10.50 -3.35
N ARG A 296 -15.92 -10.21 -3.66
CA ARG A 296 -14.77 -10.57 -2.80
C ARG A 296 -14.65 -9.66 -1.58
N TYR A 297 -15.38 -8.54 -1.55
CA TYR A 297 -15.20 -7.48 -0.58
C TYR A 297 -16.51 -7.15 0.16
N ASP A 298 -16.35 -6.73 1.41
CA ASP A 298 -17.39 -6.22 2.30
C ASP A 298 -17.26 -4.69 2.34
N TRP A 299 -18.21 -3.99 1.73
CA TRP A 299 -18.08 -2.57 1.44
C TRP A 299 -18.78 -1.71 2.48
N ASN A 300 -18.07 -0.72 3.00
CA ASN A 300 -18.62 0.26 3.92
C ASN A 300 -18.26 1.69 3.47
N MET A 301 -19.25 2.38 2.90
CA MET A 301 -19.09 3.63 2.18
C MET A 301 -19.83 4.76 2.91
N LYS A 302 -19.10 5.80 3.33
CA LYS A 302 -19.73 7.00 3.87
C LYS A 302 -20.15 7.92 2.74
N ILE A 303 -21.45 8.03 2.51
CA ILE A 303 -22.03 8.97 1.56
C ILE A 303 -22.56 10.18 2.33
N CYS A 304 -21.99 11.36 2.09
CA CYS A 304 -22.38 12.60 2.75
C CYS A 304 -23.50 13.34 1.98
N GLY A 305 -23.65 13.06 0.68
CA GLY A 305 -24.77 13.53 -0.14
C GLY A 305 -25.99 12.60 -0.16
N ASP A 306 -26.95 12.91 -1.03
CA ASP A 306 -28.07 12.00 -1.35
C ASP A 306 -27.57 10.81 -2.17
N LEU A 307 -27.75 9.59 -1.66
CA LEU A 307 -27.32 8.35 -2.30
C LEU A 307 -27.93 8.18 -3.70
N THR A 308 -29.18 8.59 -3.90
CA THR A 308 -29.86 8.47 -5.21
C THR A 308 -29.19 9.37 -6.25
N SER A 309 -28.91 10.61 -5.88
CA SER A 309 -28.19 11.58 -6.71
C SER A 309 -26.76 11.13 -6.99
N TYR A 310 -26.04 10.68 -5.96
CA TYR A 310 -24.67 10.17 -6.11
C TYR A 310 -24.59 8.99 -7.07
N ASN A 311 -25.59 8.09 -7.01
CA ASN A 311 -25.66 6.92 -7.87
C ASN A 311 -25.93 7.22 -9.36
N LYS A 312 -26.27 8.46 -9.74
CA LYS A 312 -26.48 8.82 -11.15
C LYS A 312 -25.23 8.72 -12.01
N ARG A 313 -24.04 8.80 -11.39
CA ARG A 313 -22.76 8.72 -12.10
C ARG A 313 -22.35 7.30 -12.46
N PHE A 314 -22.91 6.29 -11.80
CA PHE A 314 -22.50 4.90 -11.99
C PHE A 314 -23.33 4.21 -13.09
N PRO A 315 -22.71 3.33 -13.89
CA PRO A 315 -23.41 2.46 -14.82
C PRO A 315 -24.49 1.61 -14.14
N VAL A 316 -25.49 1.18 -14.93
CA VAL A 316 -26.54 0.24 -14.49
C VAL A 316 -25.89 -1.05 -13.96
N GLY A 317 -26.39 -1.56 -12.84
CA GLY A 317 -25.82 -2.74 -12.15
C GLY A 317 -24.66 -2.43 -11.20
N HIS A 318 -24.11 -1.21 -11.21
CA HIS A 318 -22.96 -0.83 -10.38
C HIS A 318 -23.23 0.28 -9.36
N LYS A 319 -24.49 0.55 -9.07
CA LYS A 319 -24.91 1.51 -8.04
C LYS A 319 -24.57 1.00 -6.64
N ILE A 320 -24.27 1.94 -5.75
CA ILE A 320 -24.09 1.70 -4.33
C ILE A 320 -25.47 1.51 -3.71
N ALA A 321 -25.74 0.30 -3.24
CA ALA A 321 -26.98 -0.01 -2.51
C ALA A 321 -26.88 0.38 -1.02
N PRO A 322 -28.00 0.64 -0.32
CA PRO A 322 -28.00 1.13 1.07
C PRO A 322 -27.19 0.27 2.05
N GLU A 323 -27.16 -1.05 1.87
CA GLU A 323 -26.39 -1.99 2.68
C GLU A 323 -24.88 -1.73 2.64
N HIS A 324 -24.37 -1.09 1.58
CA HIS A 324 -22.97 -0.69 1.47
C HIS A 324 -22.68 0.64 2.17
N THR A 325 -23.70 1.32 2.69
CA THR A 325 -23.60 2.70 3.23
C THR A 325 -23.83 2.80 4.74
N GLU A 326 -23.89 1.66 5.44
CA GLU A 326 -24.18 1.63 6.87
C GLU A 326 -23.28 2.61 7.64
N SER A 327 -23.91 3.57 8.34
CA SER A 327 -23.25 4.76 8.88
C SER A 327 -22.22 4.49 9.98
N ILE A 328 -22.18 3.27 10.51
CA ILE A 328 -21.30 2.83 11.58
C ILE A 328 -20.41 1.73 11.01
N LEU A 329 -19.09 1.88 11.13
CA LEU A 329 -18.18 0.79 10.82
C LEU A 329 -18.46 -0.38 11.77
N SER A 330 -18.63 -1.59 11.25
CA SER A 330 -18.84 -2.77 12.08
C SER A 330 -17.60 -3.17 12.90
N GLN A 331 -16.45 -2.53 12.64
CA GLN A 331 -15.17 -2.73 13.32
C GLN A 331 -14.41 -1.39 13.39
N PRO A 332 -13.59 -1.15 14.43
CA PRO A 332 -12.78 0.07 14.50
C PRO A 332 -11.69 0.08 13.42
N GLN A 333 -11.36 1.27 12.92
CA GLN A 333 -10.13 1.47 12.15
C GLN A 333 -8.90 1.25 13.02
N THR A 334 -7.85 0.66 12.44
CA THR A 334 -6.65 0.25 13.17
C THR A 334 -5.48 1.21 13.03
N ALA A 335 -5.42 1.98 11.93
CA ALA A 335 -4.32 2.90 11.64
C ALA A 335 -4.78 4.11 10.82
N PHE A 336 -3.99 5.18 10.84
CA PHE A 336 -4.25 6.42 10.08
C PHE A 336 -2.95 7.21 9.82
N HIS A 337 -3.00 8.19 8.91
CA HIS A 337 -1.89 9.11 8.64
C HIS A 337 -1.60 10.06 9.81
N VAL A 338 -0.38 10.03 10.34
CA VAL A 338 0.00 10.77 11.56
C VAL A 338 -0.09 12.29 11.40
N THR A 339 0.10 12.81 10.18
CA THR A 339 0.20 14.25 9.89
C THR A 339 -1.11 15.04 10.08
N TYR A 340 -2.22 14.39 10.42
CA TYR A 340 -3.54 15.02 10.38
C TYR A 340 -4.36 14.89 11.67
N THR A 341 -3.91 14.18 12.70
CA THR A 341 -4.66 14.13 13.95
C THR A 341 -4.32 15.28 14.88
N GLN A 342 -5.36 16.00 15.34
CA GLN A 342 -5.21 17.04 16.37
C GLN A 342 -4.86 16.45 17.75
N GLU A 343 -5.29 15.21 18.01
CA GLU A 343 -4.88 14.46 19.20
C GLU A 343 -3.53 13.78 19.00
N ALA A 344 -2.72 13.77 20.05
CA ALA A 344 -1.42 13.09 20.09
C ALA A 344 -1.58 11.59 19.73
N LEU A 345 -0.88 11.13 18.70
CA LEU A 345 -0.76 9.72 18.30
C LEU A 345 -0.51 8.81 19.52
N PHE A 346 0.38 9.26 20.41
CA PHE A 346 0.71 8.60 21.65
C PHE A 346 -0.50 8.28 22.52
N LYS A 347 -1.45 9.22 22.65
CA LYS A 347 -2.65 9.03 23.49
C LYS A 347 -3.53 7.91 22.96
N LYS A 348 -3.75 7.86 21.63
CA LYS A 348 -4.58 6.84 20.98
C LYS A 348 -3.92 5.46 21.06
N MET A 349 -2.64 5.39 20.75
CA MET A 349 -1.85 4.16 20.87
C MET A 349 -1.83 3.64 22.31
N LEU A 350 -1.56 4.52 23.29
CA LEU A 350 -1.57 4.13 24.70
C LEU A 350 -2.95 3.61 25.12
N ALA A 351 -4.04 4.24 24.67
CA ALA A 351 -5.38 3.76 24.94
C ALA A 351 -5.61 2.34 24.38
N GLY A 352 -5.24 2.09 23.12
CA GLY A 352 -5.32 0.77 22.51
C GLY A 352 -4.53 -0.30 23.27
N TYR A 353 -3.31 0.03 23.70
CA TYR A 353 -2.47 -0.86 24.51
C TYR A 353 -3.12 -1.19 25.86
N CYS A 354 -3.49 -0.17 26.64
CA CYS A 354 -4.01 -0.34 27.99
C CYS A 354 -5.35 -1.09 28.02
N LEU A 355 -6.24 -0.82 27.06
CA LEU A 355 -7.52 -1.53 26.96
C LEU A 355 -7.32 -3.02 26.62
N SER A 356 -6.33 -3.33 25.78
CA SER A 356 -5.99 -4.71 25.42
C SER A 356 -5.47 -5.51 26.62
N HIS A 357 -4.55 -4.93 27.40
CA HIS A 357 -4.02 -5.58 28.60
C HIS A 357 -5.07 -5.70 29.71
N ARG A 358 -5.93 -4.70 29.87
CA ARG A 358 -7.08 -4.76 30.79
C ARG A 358 -8.00 -5.92 30.43
N ALA A 359 -8.36 -6.06 29.15
CA ALA A 359 -9.20 -7.15 28.66
C ALA A 359 -8.52 -8.53 28.76
N ALA A 360 -7.18 -8.58 28.71
CA ALA A 360 -6.40 -9.79 28.96
C ALA A 360 -6.44 -10.22 30.44
N GLY A 361 -6.76 -9.32 31.37
CA GLY A 361 -6.64 -9.54 32.82
C GLY A 361 -5.23 -9.33 33.35
N ASN A 362 -4.35 -8.71 32.56
CA ASN A 362 -2.97 -8.43 32.95
C ASN A 362 -2.91 -7.27 33.95
N GLN A 363 -1.92 -7.31 34.85
CA GLN A 363 -1.60 -6.14 35.67
C GLN A 363 -1.18 -4.99 34.75
N LEU A 364 -1.84 -3.84 34.91
CA LEU A 364 -1.55 -2.68 34.08
C LEU A 364 -0.17 -2.13 34.40
N GLU A 365 0.65 -1.95 33.37
CA GLU A 365 1.94 -1.30 33.52
C GLU A 365 1.79 0.14 34.02
N MET A 366 2.89 0.70 34.52
CA MET A 366 2.94 2.04 35.09
C MET A 366 2.41 3.11 34.11
N GLN A 367 2.70 2.95 32.82
CA GLN A 367 2.26 3.84 31.74
C GLN A 367 0.72 3.90 31.68
N CYS A 368 0.04 2.76 31.80
CA CYS A 368 -1.41 2.66 31.82
C CYS A 368 -2.01 3.18 33.13
N SER A 369 -1.36 2.93 34.26
CA SER A 369 -1.86 3.36 35.58
C SER A 369 -1.83 4.88 35.77
N LYS A 370 -0.93 5.57 35.06
CA LYS A 370 -0.82 7.04 35.09
C LYS A 370 -1.88 7.76 34.25
N HIS A 371 -2.61 7.04 33.40
CA HIS A 371 -3.55 7.62 32.44
C HIS A 371 -4.94 7.02 32.65
N SER A 372 -5.96 7.87 32.81
CA SER A 372 -7.35 7.41 32.83
C SER A 372 -7.75 7.04 31.40
N VAL A 373 -7.72 5.75 31.06
CA VAL A 373 -8.09 5.21 29.75
C VAL A 373 -9.46 4.55 29.83
N SER A 374 -10.38 5.00 28.99
CA SER A 374 -11.73 4.47 28.79
C SER A 374 -11.90 3.93 27.37
N VAL A 375 -12.77 2.92 27.20
CA VAL A 375 -13.19 2.45 25.87
C VAL A 375 -13.77 3.60 25.04
N ALA A 376 -14.45 4.55 25.70
CA ALA A 376 -15.02 5.72 25.04
C ALA A 376 -13.99 6.62 24.36
N ASP A 377 -12.71 6.58 24.76
CA ASP A 377 -11.64 7.37 24.15
C ASP A 377 -11.38 6.94 22.69
N ASN A 378 -11.78 5.72 22.33
CA ASN A 378 -11.57 5.14 21.01
C ASN A 378 -12.82 5.17 20.10
N LEU A 379 -13.88 5.90 20.48
CA LEU A 379 -15.06 6.07 19.61
C LEU A 379 -14.77 6.85 18.32
N VAL A 380 -13.67 7.59 18.29
CA VAL A 380 -13.18 8.25 17.08
C VAL A 380 -12.78 7.26 15.99
N LEU A 381 -12.38 6.03 16.35
CA LEU A 381 -11.94 4.97 15.41
C LEU A 381 -13.04 4.48 14.45
N PHE A 382 -14.29 4.87 14.68
CA PHE A 382 -15.40 4.58 13.77
C PHE A 382 -15.62 5.63 12.69
N ASN A 383 -14.84 6.72 12.68
CA ASN A 383 -14.96 7.69 11.60
C ASN A 383 -14.23 7.17 10.37
N HIS A 384 -14.93 7.09 9.23
CA HIS A 384 -14.38 6.67 7.93
C HIS A 384 -13.14 7.44 7.49
N ASP A 385 -12.95 8.62 8.07
CA ASP A 385 -11.88 9.54 7.73
C ASP A 385 -11.23 10.07 9.00
N LEU A 386 -10.43 9.22 9.66
CA LEU A 386 -9.68 9.56 10.86
C LEU A 386 -8.76 10.76 10.69
N GLN A 387 -8.34 11.01 9.45
CA GLN A 387 -7.47 12.11 9.06
C GLN A 387 -8.14 13.47 9.22
N ARG A 388 -9.42 13.59 8.83
CA ARG A 388 -10.12 14.89 8.74
C ARG A 388 -11.22 15.06 9.79
N VAL A 389 -11.19 14.27 10.86
CA VAL A 389 -12.16 14.36 11.96
C VAL A 389 -11.95 15.63 12.79
N ALA A 390 -12.98 16.47 12.88
CA ALA A 390 -13.06 17.49 13.91
C ALA A 390 -13.40 16.83 15.27
N PRO A 391 -12.85 17.33 16.40
CA PRO A 391 -13.18 16.81 17.73
C PRO A 391 -14.69 16.67 17.95
N GLY A 392 -15.14 15.51 18.43
CA GLY A 392 -16.56 15.22 18.69
C GLY A 392 -17.39 14.78 17.48
N GLN A 393 -16.83 14.82 16.25
CA GLN A 393 -17.52 14.33 15.07
C GLN A 393 -17.22 12.85 14.84
N THR A 394 -18.06 11.97 15.37
CA THR A 394 -18.02 10.52 15.13
C THR A 394 -19.44 10.01 14.88
N PRO A 395 -19.64 8.97 14.04
CA PRO A 395 -20.95 8.32 13.91
C PRO A 395 -21.44 7.71 15.24
N CYS A 396 -20.58 7.60 16.25
CA CYS A 396 -20.86 7.05 17.57
C CYS A 396 -21.42 8.06 18.58
N THR A 397 -22.39 8.86 18.16
CA THR A 397 -23.09 9.83 19.01
C THR A 397 -24.57 9.45 19.18
N GLY A 398 -25.21 9.99 20.23
CA GLY A 398 -26.62 9.74 20.51
C GLY A 398 -26.95 8.25 20.61
N ARG A 399 -27.88 7.80 19.75
CA ARG A 399 -28.42 6.42 19.73
C ARG A 399 -27.36 5.37 19.38
N ASN A 400 -26.41 5.72 18.53
CA ASN A 400 -25.37 4.82 18.02
C ASN A 400 -24.20 4.61 19.00
N ARG A 401 -24.12 5.46 20.04
CA ARG A 401 -22.99 5.43 20.98
C ARG A 401 -22.86 4.07 21.66
N LYS A 402 -23.98 3.48 22.08
CA LYS A 402 -24.00 2.18 22.77
C LYS A 402 -23.49 1.07 21.87
N ASP A 403 -23.91 1.06 20.60
CA ASP A 403 -23.49 0.04 19.64
C ASP A 403 -21.99 0.12 19.35
N CYS A 404 -21.46 1.33 19.16
CA CYS A 404 -20.02 1.51 18.99
C CYS A 404 -19.21 1.09 20.22
N LEU A 405 -19.69 1.39 21.43
CA LEU A 405 -19.05 0.92 22.66
C LEU A 405 -19.03 -0.60 22.73
N ASN A 406 -20.15 -1.26 22.41
CA ASN A 406 -20.23 -2.72 22.36
C ASN A 406 -19.23 -3.30 21.34
N VAL A 407 -19.10 -2.70 20.15
CA VAL A 407 -18.13 -3.15 19.13
C VAL A 407 -16.70 -3.00 19.64
N LEU A 408 -16.35 -1.91 20.33
CA LEU A 408 -15.01 -1.74 20.93
C LEU A 408 -14.77 -2.73 22.07
N GLU A 409 -15.75 -2.96 22.93
CA GLU A 409 -15.64 -3.95 24.01
C GLU A 409 -15.40 -5.36 23.44
N LEU A 410 -16.16 -5.75 22.41
CA LEU A 410 -15.95 -7.01 21.70
C LEU A 410 -14.56 -7.08 21.07
N HIS A 411 -14.10 -5.99 20.43
CA HIS A 411 -12.75 -5.88 19.86
C HIS A 411 -11.67 -6.12 20.91
N TYR A 412 -11.69 -5.38 22.03
CA TYR A 412 -10.68 -5.53 23.08
C TYR A 412 -10.77 -6.86 23.81
N ASN A 413 -11.98 -7.40 24.01
CA ASN A 413 -12.15 -8.74 24.58
C ASN A 413 -11.53 -9.82 23.68
N GLN A 414 -11.69 -9.70 22.35
CA GLN A 414 -11.03 -10.59 21.40
C GLN A 414 -9.51 -10.46 21.46
N VAL A 415 -8.97 -9.23 21.49
CA VAL A 415 -7.53 -9.03 21.66
C VAL A 415 -7.03 -9.60 22.99
N GLY A 416 -7.78 -9.42 24.07
CA GLY A 416 -7.45 -9.98 25.39
C GLY A 416 -7.40 -11.51 25.37
N LEU A 417 -8.30 -12.17 24.62
CA LEU A 417 -8.23 -13.61 24.35
C LEU A 417 -6.98 -13.97 23.55
N ASP A 418 -6.65 -13.21 22.49
CA ASP A 418 -5.46 -13.44 21.69
C ASP A 418 -4.18 -13.35 22.54
N ILE A 419 -4.10 -12.35 23.44
CA ILE A 419 -2.97 -12.18 24.38
C ILE A 419 -2.85 -13.38 25.32
N ARG A 420 -3.97 -13.82 25.92
CA ARG A 420 -3.98 -15.04 26.76
C ARG A 420 -3.57 -16.30 25.99
N ASN A 421 -3.80 -16.31 24.68
CA ASN A 421 -3.41 -17.38 23.76
C ASN A 421 -2.00 -17.19 23.18
N GLY A 422 -1.20 -16.26 23.72
CA GLY A 422 0.22 -16.11 23.38
C GLY A 422 0.54 -14.98 22.38
N ARG A 423 -0.43 -14.17 21.96
CA ARG A 423 -0.12 -12.94 21.20
C ARG A 423 0.69 -11.98 22.06
N GLN A 424 1.87 -11.61 21.57
CA GLN A 424 2.73 -10.64 22.24
C GLN A 424 2.33 -9.22 21.86
N ILE A 425 2.03 -8.41 22.88
CA ILE A 425 1.89 -6.95 22.79
C ILE A 425 2.66 -6.44 24.01
N GLN A 426 3.86 -5.91 23.81
CA GLN A 426 4.72 -5.46 24.91
C GLN A 426 5.12 -4.02 24.70
N TRP A 427 4.87 -3.15 25.68
CA TRP A 427 5.27 -1.74 25.57
C TRP A 427 6.78 -1.58 25.37
N LYS A 428 7.57 -2.49 25.94
CA LYS A 428 9.02 -2.54 25.75
C LYS A 428 9.44 -2.66 24.27
N ASP A 429 8.64 -3.31 23.43
CA ASP A 429 8.96 -3.44 21.99
C ASP A 429 8.86 -2.08 21.29
N PHE A 430 7.88 -1.26 21.68
CA PHE A 430 7.76 0.12 21.21
C PHE A 430 8.98 0.95 21.62
N GLU A 431 9.38 0.90 22.90
CA GLU A 431 10.56 1.63 23.42
C GLU A 431 11.86 1.13 22.80
N THR A 432 11.92 -0.17 22.46
CA THR A 432 13.04 -0.76 21.74
C THR A 432 13.17 -0.15 20.35
N VAL A 433 12.08 0.01 19.59
CA VAL A 433 12.14 0.68 18.28
C VAL A 433 12.61 2.13 18.40
N GLU A 434 12.20 2.87 19.44
CA GLU A 434 12.70 4.24 19.66
C GLU A 434 14.20 4.27 19.96
N THR A 435 14.71 3.28 20.69
CA THR A 435 16.15 3.11 20.93
C THR A 435 16.90 2.83 19.63
N LEU A 436 16.39 1.90 18.82
CA LEU A 436 16.96 1.54 17.51
C LEU A 436 16.95 2.71 16.51
N ALA A 437 15.95 3.58 16.60
CA ALA A 437 15.90 4.82 15.82
C ALA A 437 17.04 5.78 16.22
N ASN A 438 17.29 5.93 17.53
CA ASN A 438 18.37 6.78 18.03
C ASN A 438 19.76 6.27 17.59
N GLU A 439 19.96 4.95 17.47
CA GLU A 439 21.21 4.36 16.95
C GLU A 439 21.54 4.78 15.51
N VAL A 440 20.54 5.24 14.74
CA VAL A 440 20.69 5.72 13.36
C VAL A 440 20.37 7.22 13.23
N ASP A 441 20.59 7.97 14.32
CA ASP A 441 20.41 9.44 14.41
C ASP A 441 18.97 9.91 14.12
N ILE A 442 17.97 9.10 14.43
CA ILE A 442 16.55 9.42 14.31
C ILE A 442 15.94 9.58 15.70
N VAL A 443 15.43 10.77 15.99
CA VAL A 443 14.74 11.06 17.25
C VAL A 443 13.24 11.06 17.03
N CYS A 444 12.54 10.15 17.70
CA CYS A 444 11.09 10.15 17.73
C CYS A 444 10.59 11.23 18.70
N LEU A 445 10.38 12.44 18.17
CA LEU A 445 9.84 13.56 18.94
C LEU A 445 8.52 13.20 19.61
N LYS A 446 8.33 13.68 20.85
CA LYS A 446 7.04 13.61 21.53
C LYS A 446 6.03 14.48 20.79
N ASP A 447 4.78 14.04 20.69
CA ASP A 447 3.77 14.65 19.80
C ASP A 447 3.55 16.16 20.00
N HIS A 448 3.77 16.68 21.22
CA HIS A 448 3.71 18.13 21.50
C HIS A 448 4.80 18.96 20.78
N GLU A 449 5.92 18.35 20.43
CA GLU A 449 7.02 19.00 19.69
C GLU A 449 6.82 18.89 18.17
N ARG A 450 6.23 17.78 17.68
CA ARG A 450 5.91 17.61 16.24
C ARG A 450 4.90 18.63 15.72
N ASN A 451 3.86 18.93 16.50
CA ASN A 451 2.84 19.90 16.08
C ASN A 451 3.41 21.33 15.91
N LYS A 452 4.51 21.67 16.59
CA LYS A 452 5.20 22.95 16.40
C LYS A 452 6.03 22.97 15.11
N VAL A 453 6.66 21.85 14.74
CA VAL A 453 7.52 21.74 13.55
C VAL A 453 6.70 21.67 12.26
N ILE A 454 5.56 20.97 12.26
CA ILE A 454 4.69 20.85 11.06
C ILE A 454 4.06 22.20 10.68
N ILE A 455 3.78 23.07 11.65
CA ILE A 455 3.28 24.43 11.39
C ILE A 455 4.35 25.32 10.73
N LEU A 456 5.63 25.03 10.93
CA LEU A 456 6.75 25.80 10.36
C LEU A 456 7.18 25.32 8.96
N LEU A 457 6.70 24.16 8.51
CA LEU A 457 7.06 23.53 7.23
C LEU A 457 5.91 23.47 6.21
N ARG A 458 4.76 24.08 6.54
CA ARG A 458 3.69 24.44 5.58
C ARG A 458 3.80 25.92 5.27
#